data_AF-A0A552ERM8-F1
#
_entry.id   AF-A0A552ERM8-F1
#
_cell.length_a   1.000
_cell.length_b   1.000
_cell.length_c   1.000
_cell.angle_alpha   90.00
_cell.angle_beta   90.00
_cell.angle_gamma   90.00
#
_symmetry.space_group_name_H-M   'P 1'
#
loop_
_entity.id
_entity.type
_entity.pdbx_description
1 polymer ?
#
loop_
_entity_poly.entity_id
_entity_poly.type
_entity_poly.pdbx_seq_one_letter_code
_entity_poly.pdbx_strand_id
1 'polypeptide(L)'
;MLTYKAMYKFLEQGVHGEVLDFPGVISWGNDLAAVRRSLASALVDMAEVNLSRGESLPLPNELLTDPEADLEEPIYLIFSASTHVQIVPTLIAS
;
A
#
# COMPACT_ATOMS: atom_id res chain seq x y z
N MET A 1 -2.29 9.84 5.36
CA MET A 1 -1.74 8.52 5.74
C MET A 1 -2.91 7.59 5.91
N LEU A 2 -2.91 6.45 5.22
CA LEU A 2 -3.88 5.37 5.38
C LEU A 2 -3.17 4.20 6.06
N THR A 3 -3.89 3.46 6.92
CA THR A 3 -3.35 2.30 7.62
C THR A 3 -4.08 1.07 7.11
N TYR A 4 -3.34 0.14 6.51
CA TYR A 4 -3.82 -1.15 6.06
C TYR A 4 -3.28 -2.25 6.98
N LYS A 5 -3.67 -3.50 6.77
CA LYS A 5 -3.18 -4.65 7.53
C LYS A 5 -2.30 -5.55 6.67
N ALA A 6 -1.06 -5.72 7.10
CA ALA A 6 -0.16 -6.72 6.56
C ALA A 6 -0.30 -8.03 7.34
N MET A 7 -0.19 -9.15 6.63
CA MET A 7 0.04 -10.46 7.21
C MET A 7 1.37 -11.01 6.71
N TYR A 8 1.96 -11.93 7.48
CA TYR A 8 3.17 -12.63 7.11
C TYR A 8 3.05 -14.13 7.42
N LYS A 9 3.58 -14.96 6.52
CA LYS A 9 3.70 -16.42 6.66
C LYS A 9 5.18 -16.81 6.56
N PHE A 10 5.69 -17.52 7.56
CA PHE A 10 7.06 -18.02 7.58
C PHE A 10 7.10 -19.37 6.86
N LEU A 11 7.82 -19.40 5.75
CA LEU A 11 8.00 -20.58 4.91
C LEU A 11 9.42 -21.11 5.06
N GLU A 12 9.66 -22.36 4.63
CA GLU A 12 10.99 -23.00 4.74
C GLU A 12 12.13 -22.18 4.11
N GLN A 13 11.83 -21.42 3.06
CA GLN A 13 12.84 -20.71 2.26
C GLN A 13 12.79 -19.18 2.43
N GLY A 14 11.87 -18.65 3.25
CA GLY A 14 11.73 -17.21 3.45
C GLY A 14 10.39 -16.81 4.04
N VAL A 15 10.05 -15.53 3.93
CA VAL A 15 8.82 -14.96 4.45
C VAL A 15 7.98 -14.48 3.28
N HIS A 16 6.70 -14.86 3.28
CA HIS A 16 5.69 -14.31 2.39
C HIS A 16 4.93 -13.22 3.15
N GLY A 17 4.61 -12.12 2.47
CA GLY A 17 3.77 -11.07 3.05
C GLY A 17 2.75 -10.56 2.04
N GLU A 18 1.58 -10.19 2.54
CA GLU A 18 0.53 -9.55 1.73
C GLU A 18 -0.22 -8.51 2.57
N VAL A 19 -0.88 -7.58 1.90
CA VAL A 19 -1.78 -6.62 2.54
C VAL A 19 -3.22 -7.12 2.39
N LEU A 20 -3.83 -7.56 3.50
CA LEU A 20 -5.11 -8.26 3.50
C LEU A 20 -6.25 -7.41 2.94
N ASP A 21 -6.27 -6.13 3.28
CA ASP A 21 -7.28 -5.15 2.88
C ASP A 21 -6.85 -4.30 1.67
N PHE A 22 -5.75 -4.68 1.00
CA PHE A 22 -5.33 -4.13 -0.30
C PHE A 22 -4.93 -5.27 -1.26
N PRO A 23 -5.91 -5.89 -1.94
CA PRO A 23 -5.66 -7.04 -2.82
C PRO A 23 -4.60 -6.75 -3.90
N GLY A 24 -3.71 -7.72 -4.10
CA GLY A 24 -2.63 -7.65 -5.09
C GLY A 24 -1.32 -7.04 -4.57
N VAL A 25 -1.31 -6.47 -3.36
CA VAL A 25 -0.06 -6.04 -2.71
C VAL A 25 0.54 -7.24 -1.98
N ILE A 26 1.50 -7.89 -2.65
CA ILE A 26 2.15 -9.13 -2.19
C ILE A 26 3.66 -8.99 -2.35
N SER A 27 4.42 -9.55 -1.42
CA SER A 27 5.87 -9.61 -1.50
C SER A 27 6.44 -10.88 -0.85
N TRP A 28 7.72 -11.15 -1.13
CA TRP A 28 8.48 -12.25 -0.57
C TRP A 28 9.94 -11.82 -0.32
N GLY A 29 10.59 -12.43 0.66
CA GLY A 29 11.97 -12.12 1.00
C GLY A 29 12.58 -13.14 1.94
N ASN A 30 13.91 -13.16 2.01
CA ASN A 30 14.66 -14.13 2.82
C ASN A 30 14.41 -13.96 4.33
N ASP A 31 13.99 -12.78 4.77
CA ASP A 31 13.67 -12.47 6.15
C ASP A 31 12.53 -11.46 6.25
N LEU A 32 11.93 -11.37 7.44
CA LEU A 32 10.80 -10.49 7.73
C LEU A 32 11.12 -9.01 7.46
N ALA A 33 12.35 -8.55 7.71
CA ALA A 33 12.72 -7.16 7.49
C ALA A 33 12.79 -6.83 5.99
N ALA A 34 13.28 -7.75 5.17
CA ALA A 34 13.29 -7.65 3.72
C ALA A 34 11.86 -7.59 3.16
N VAL A 35 10.98 -8.48 3.63
CA VAL A 35 9.56 -8.47 3.20
C VAL A 35 8.87 -7.20 3.60
N ARG A 36 9.01 -6.73 4.85
CA ARG A 36 8.40 -5.47 5.30
C ARG A 36 8.73 -4.29 4.39
N ARG A 37 10.02 -4.12 4.05
CA ARG A 37 10.46 -3.05 3.15
C ARG A 37 9.87 -3.20 1.76
N SER A 38 9.92 -4.41 1.22
CA SER A 38 9.43 -4.70 -0.13
C SER A 38 7.91 -4.56 -0.23
N LEU A 39 7.17 -5.02 0.77
CA LEU A 39 5.71 -4.91 0.87
C LEU A 39 5.27 -3.46 1.00
N ALA A 40 5.98 -2.63 1.76
CA ALA A 40 5.72 -1.20 1.83
C ALA A 40 5.92 -0.49 0.48
N SER A 41 6.95 -0.87 -0.29
CA SER A 41 7.14 -0.37 -1.66
C SER A 41 5.99 -0.79 -2.57
N ALA A 42 5.64 -2.08 -2.56
CA ALA A 42 4.55 -2.61 -3.38
C ALA A 42 3.20 -1.94 -3.06
N LEU A 43 2.96 -1.59 -1.79
CA LEU A 43 1.75 -0.87 -1.37
C LEU A 43 1.70 0.52 -2.00
N VAL A 44 2.82 1.25 -2.02
CA VAL A 44 2.89 2.56 -2.66
C VAL A 44 2.69 2.42 -4.17
N ASP A 45 3.41 1.50 -4.82
CA ASP A 45 3.34 1.29 -6.27
C ASP A 45 1.92 0.97 -6.73
N MET A 46 1.23 0.05 -6.04
CA MET A 46 -0.15 -0.31 -6.35
C MET A 46 -1.13 0.84 -6.13
N ALA A 47 -0.93 1.61 -5.06
CA ALA A 47 -1.78 2.74 -4.78
C ALA A 47 -1.58 3.87 -5.81
N GLU A 48 -0.35 4.12 -6.28
CA GLU A 48 -0.06 5.04 -7.39
C GLU A 48 -0.70 4.57 -8.69
N VAL A 49 -0.68 3.26 -8.99
CA VAL A 49 -1.34 2.69 -10.17
C VAL A 49 -2.85 2.95 -10.13
N ASN A 50 -3.53 2.65 -9.01
CA ASN A 50 -4.96 2.90 -8.88
C ASN A 50 -5.27 4.39 -9.10
N LEU A 51 -4.55 5.28 -8.42
CA LEU A 51 -4.76 6.72 -8.55
C LEU A 51 -4.50 7.22 -9.99
N SER A 52 -3.47 6.71 -10.67
CA SER A 52 -3.17 7.08 -12.05
C SER A 52 -4.27 6.67 -13.05
N ARG A 53 -5.03 5.62 -12.71
CA ARG A 53 -6.18 5.14 -13.49
C ARG A 53 -7.49 5.82 -13.12
N GLY A 54 -7.49 6.71 -12.12
CA GLY A 54 -8.70 7.29 -11.55
C GLY A 54 -9.52 6.30 -10.72
N GLU A 55 -8.92 5.17 -10.32
CA GLU A 55 -9.55 4.17 -9.47
C GLU A 55 -9.43 4.57 -8.00
N SER A 56 -10.44 4.21 -7.21
CA SER A 56 -10.39 4.41 -5.76
C SER A 56 -9.45 3.41 -5.10
N LEU A 57 -8.84 3.82 -3.99
CA LEU A 57 -8.06 2.90 -3.16
C LEU A 57 -9.01 1.95 -2.40
N PRO A 58 -8.61 0.70 -2.16
CA PRO A 58 -9.33 -0.19 -1.26
C PRO A 58 -9.54 0.45 0.12
N LEU A 59 -10.71 0.22 0.70
CA LEU A 59 -11.04 0.72 2.04
C LEU A 59 -10.34 -0.14 3.09
N PRO A 60 -9.54 0.45 4.00
CA PRO A 60 -8.92 -0.32 5.07
C PRO A 60 -9.92 -0.98 6.01
N ASN A 61 -9.55 -2.14 6.55
CA ASN A 61 -10.36 -2.90 7.48
C ASN A 61 -9.50 -3.52 8.60
N GLU A 62 -9.47 -2.84 9.75
CA GLU A 62 -8.69 -3.27 10.93
C GLU A 62 -9.15 -4.62 11.52
N LEU A 63 -10.40 -5.01 11.26
CA LEU A 63 -10.99 -6.25 11.78
C LEU A 63 -10.71 -7.46 10.89
N LEU A 64 -10.14 -7.26 9.70
CA LEU A 64 -9.75 -8.34 8.81
C LEU A 64 -8.61 -9.13 9.44
N THR A 65 -8.63 -10.45 9.33
CA THR A 65 -7.59 -11.36 9.84
C THR A 65 -7.53 -12.58 8.95
N ASP A 66 -6.36 -13.19 8.82
CA ASP A 66 -6.16 -14.46 8.11
C ASP A 66 -5.71 -15.54 9.12
N PRO A 67 -6.48 -16.62 9.32
CA PRO A 67 -6.12 -17.70 10.26
C PRO A 67 -4.81 -18.42 9.90
N GLU A 68 -4.36 -18.31 8.65
CA GLU A 68 -3.11 -18.91 8.19
C GLU A 68 -1.92 -17.96 8.39
N ALA A 69 -2.12 -16.74 8.89
CA ALA A 69 -1.04 -15.79 9.16
C ALA A 69 -0.30 -16.14 10.44
N ASP A 70 1.03 -16.17 10.37
CA ASP A 70 1.88 -16.31 11.56
C ASP A 70 2.06 -14.99 12.30
N LEU A 71 1.95 -13.87 11.59
CA LEU A 71 2.06 -12.51 12.12
C LEU A 71 1.14 -11.56 11.35
N GLU A 72 0.41 -10.71 12.08
CA GLU A 72 -0.33 -9.58 11.53
C GLU A 72 0.14 -8.28 12.16
N GLU A 73 0.24 -7.21 11.37
CA GLU A 73 0.61 -5.89 11.85
C GLU A 73 0.11 -4.77 10.92
N PRO A 74 -0.04 -3.53 11.42
CA PRO A 74 -0.38 -2.40 10.56
C PRO A 74 0.76 -2.09 9.57
N ILE A 75 0.38 -1.75 8.34
CA ILE A 75 1.26 -1.20 7.30
C ILE A 75 0.71 0.15 6.82
N TYR A 76 1.58 1.13 6.72
CA TYR A 76 1.18 2.52 6.47
C TYR A 76 1.41 2.92 5.01
N LEU A 77 0.35 3.35 4.34
CA LEU A 77 0.44 4.03 3.05
C LEU A 77 0.62 5.53 3.28
N ILE A 78 1.79 6.03 2.90
CA ILE A 78 2.19 7.43 3.03
C ILE A 78 2.41 8.01 1.62
N PHE A 79 1.48 8.84 1.17
CA PHE A 79 1.67 9.63 -0.04
C PHE A 79 2.37 10.95 0.28
N SER A 80 3.36 11.29 -0.54
CA SER A 80 3.85 12.66 -0.66
C SER A 80 3.22 13.28 -1.90
N ALA A 81 2.14 14.04 -1.72
CA ALA A 81 1.58 14.85 -2.80
C ALA A 81 2.43 16.11 -2.98
N SER A 82 2.86 16.39 -4.22
CA SER A 82 3.40 17.72 -4.56
C SER A 82 2.29 18.76 -4.46
N THR A 83 2.64 19.97 -3.99
CA THR A 83 1.71 21.09 -3.78
C THR A 83 0.82 21.39 -4.99
N HIS A 84 -0.46 21.57 -4.71
CA HIS A 84 -1.56 21.86 -5.63
C HIS A 84 -1.22 22.93 -6.68
N VAL A 85 -1.37 22.60 -7.97
CA VAL A 85 -1.32 23.58 -9.07
C VAL A 85 -2.69 24.25 -9.17
N GLN A 86 -2.76 25.56 -8.91
CA GLN A 86 -3.97 26.33 -9.17
C GLN A 86 -3.93 26.86 -10.61
N ILE A 87 -4.89 26.45 -11.44
CA ILE A 87 -5.11 27.05 -12.76
C ILE A 87 -5.83 28.39 -12.55
N VAL A 88 -5.12 29.49 -12.75
CA VAL A 88 -5.69 30.84 -12.75
C VAL A 88 -5.92 31.27 -14.19
N PRO A 89 -7.17 31.45 -14.65
CA PRO A 89 -7.44 31.97 -15.99
C PRO A 89 -6.96 33.41 -16.10
N THR A 90 -6.04 33.68 -17.02
CA THR A 90 -5.68 35.06 -17.37
C THR A 90 -6.73 35.63 -18.33
N LEU A 91 -7.59 36.53 -17.85
CA LEU A 91 -8.47 37.32 -18.71
C LEU A 91 -7.60 38.32 -19.49
N ILE A 92 -7.47 38.08 -20.80
CA ILE A 92 -6.86 39.04 -21.71
C ILE A 92 -7.92 40.10 -22.04
N ALA A 93 -7.84 41.26 -21.41
CA ALA A 93 -8.69 42.40 -21.77
C ALA A 93 -8.26 42.91 -23.16
N SER A 94 -9.22 43.00 -24.08
CA SER A 94 -9.05 43.47 -25.47
C SER A 94 -8.94 44.99 -25.55
#